data_AF-A0A1U9ZYU3-F1
#
_entry.id   AF-A0A1U9ZYU3-F1
#
_cell.length_a   1.000
_cell.length_b   1.000
_cell.length_c   1.000
_cell.angle_alpha   90.00
_cell.angle_beta   90.00
_cell.angle_gamma   90.00
#
_symmetry.space_group_name_H-M   'P 1'
#
loop_
_entity.id
_entity.type
_entity.pdbx_description
1 polymer ?
#
loop_
_entity_poly.entity_id
_entity_poly.type
_entity_poly.pdbx_seq_one_letter_code
_entity_poly.pdbx_strand_id
1 'polypeptide(L)'
;MLGMKGTMSEAELHLLGARLRGGQLSKARRGQLKQALPIGYCYDGADHPILDPDAQIRGALERLFALFAQTGSARAVVTAFARDGLLFPARIRTGPRKGQLLWEPLKHWRVLSILHNPCYAGAFCYGRRRTIRTPDGRIAFELLPREQWDTMIADHHPGYISLGQWEANLTRLAGNAQSRGQERKAGPPREGPALLQGLVLCGRCGRRMTVAYRHYRDQLWPEYRCMSEAIQNGTRICQRIPGAKLDQAVADLLLAQLTPLAVETALAVTDQIAAREQQADRLRAAHVQRAEQRADLARRRYLAVDPGNRLVADTLEADWNTALREVRAARQDYDTATRAAAPLAQTTRTRLTALAADVHALWHDAATPMRERKRIARLLITDITLDKTDQLIARIRLSGGQNHTLTLDKPVGGGKSWQTHPDTVALIDDLLNQHTHRQIADILNQRGIRSGKGRPYNALMVRDIRDAYHLTHRYQRLRDQGLLTGTEYAHAVGTTPQTVKIWRRNGLITGTAYNDKNGYLFPAPGPDAPRPAQGRPFAERRPPGFEVKPPRKYRRRAV
;
A
#
# COMPACT_ATOMS: atom_id res chain seq x y z
N MET A 1 54.89 48.83 -23.57
CA MET A 1 53.55 49.47 -23.67
C MET A 1 52.50 48.66 -24.45
N LEU A 2 52.70 47.35 -24.74
CA LEU A 2 51.69 46.51 -25.43
C LEU A 2 50.86 45.60 -24.50
N GLY A 3 51.30 45.32 -23.26
CA GLY A 3 50.57 44.50 -22.31
C GLY A 3 49.44 45.22 -21.54
N MET A 4 49.53 46.54 -21.36
CA MET A 4 48.55 47.32 -20.58
C MET A 4 47.22 47.53 -21.33
N LYS A 5 47.22 47.52 -22.67
CA LYS A 5 45.98 47.60 -23.47
C LYS A 5 45.16 46.31 -23.39
N GLY A 6 45.81 45.16 -23.34
CA GLY A 6 45.15 43.86 -23.17
C GLY A 6 44.49 43.72 -21.80
N THR A 7 45.20 44.10 -20.73
CA THR A 7 44.65 44.05 -19.36
C THR A 7 43.56 45.11 -19.13
N MET A 8 43.67 46.30 -19.72
CA MET A 8 42.57 47.29 -19.69
C MET A 8 41.35 46.80 -20.47
N SER A 9 41.53 46.18 -21.64
CA SER A 9 40.42 45.60 -22.41
C SER A 9 39.70 44.47 -21.65
N GLU A 10 40.43 43.60 -20.94
CA GLU A 10 39.83 42.57 -20.10
C GLU A 10 39.09 43.15 -18.88
N ALA A 11 39.65 44.19 -18.25
CA ALA A 11 39.02 44.88 -17.13
C ALA A 11 37.73 45.62 -17.57
N GLU A 12 37.73 46.25 -18.74
CA GLU A 12 36.55 46.89 -19.33
C GLU A 12 35.46 45.87 -19.68
N LEU A 13 35.83 44.73 -20.27
CA LEU A 13 34.90 43.61 -20.52
C LEU A 13 34.29 43.08 -19.21
N HIS A 14 35.09 42.99 -18.14
CA HIS A 14 34.60 42.58 -16.83
C HIS A 14 33.59 43.59 -16.24
N LEU A 15 33.88 44.89 -16.34
CA LEU A 15 32.98 45.96 -15.88
C LEU A 15 31.67 46.03 -16.69
N LEU A 16 31.74 45.90 -18.02
CA LEU A 16 30.57 45.81 -18.89
C LEU A 16 29.73 44.58 -18.56
N GLY A 17 30.37 43.43 -18.37
CA GLY A 17 29.71 42.20 -17.94
C GLY A 17 28.99 42.34 -16.59
N ALA A 18 29.63 43.01 -15.62
CA ALA A 18 29.04 43.28 -14.31
C ALA A 18 27.82 44.22 -14.41
N ARG A 19 27.90 45.30 -15.20
CA ARG A 19 26.78 46.24 -15.42
C ARG A 19 25.59 45.59 -16.14
N LEU A 20 25.87 44.80 -17.18
CA LEU A 20 24.83 44.05 -17.91
C LEU A 20 24.13 43.05 -16.99
N ARG A 21 24.89 42.33 -16.15
CA ARG A 21 24.32 41.42 -15.15
C ARG A 21 23.49 42.17 -14.12
N GLY A 22 23.95 43.32 -13.63
CA GLY A 22 23.19 44.18 -12.71
C GLY A 22 21.86 44.67 -13.31
N GLY A 23 21.89 45.11 -14.56
CA GLY A 23 20.68 45.52 -15.29
C GLY A 23 19.70 44.36 -15.52
N GLN A 24 20.23 43.17 -15.83
CA GLN A 24 19.42 41.96 -15.98
C GLN A 24 18.74 41.56 -14.66
N LEU A 25 19.47 41.57 -13.54
CA LEU A 25 18.94 41.29 -12.21
C LEU A 25 17.88 42.32 -11.80
N SER A 26 18.12 43.60 -12.07
CA SER A 26 17.17 44.68 -11.82
C SER A 26 15.86 44.48 -12.58
N LYS A 27 15.91 44.11 -13.86
CA LYS A 27 14.71 43.76 -14.66
C LYS A 27 14.04 42.49 -14.15
N ALA A 28 14.81 41.48 -13.76
CA ALA A 28 14.28 40.21 -13.23
C ALA A 28 13.50 40.43 -11.94
N ARG A 29 14.04 41.20 -10.99
CA ARG A 29 13.38 41.54 -9.72
C ARG A 29 12.05 42.26 -9.86
N ARG A 30 11.85 42.96 -10.99
CA ARG A 30 10.57 43.59 -11.35
C ARG A 30 9.67 42.72 -12.24
N GLY A 31 10.07 41.50 -12.58
CA GLY A 31 9.34 40.63 -13.52
C GLY A 31 9.42 41.05 -14.99
N GLN A 32 10.14 42.12 -15.31
CA GLN A 32 10.20 42.73 -16.66
C GLN A 32 11.24 42.07 -17.58
N LEU A 33 11.99 41.08 -17.08
CA LEU A 33 12.99 40.41 -17.90
C LEU A 33 12.30 39.42 -18.85
N LYS A 34 12.37 39.71 -20.16
CA LYS A 34 11.86 38.81 -21.21
C LYS A 34 12.64 37.49 -21.21
N GLN A 35 11.94 36.38 -21.00
CA GLN A 35 12.50 35.02 -20.93
C GLN A 35 11.88 34.13 -22.00
N ALA A 36 12.55 33.02 -22.32
CA ALA A 36 11.94 32.02 -23.18
C ALA A 36 10.78 31.31 -22.44
N LEU A 37 9.54 31.57 -22.85
CA LEU A 37 8.35 30.99 -22.22
C LEU A 37 8.24 29.47 -22.49
N PRO A 38 7.72 28.67 -21.54
CA PRO A 38 7.44 27.25 -21.76
C PRO A 38 6.29 27.04 -22.76
N ILE A 39 6.03 25.78 -23.15
CA ILE A 39 4.88 25.46 -24.02
C ILE A 39 3.58 25.84 -23.29
N GLY A 40 2.57 26.32 -24.01
CA GLY A 40 1.32 26.81 -23.41
C GLY A 40 1.31 28.29 -23.06
N TYR A 41 2.37 29.02 -23.37
CA TYR A 41 2.49 30.45 -23.17
C TYR A 41 3.07 31.15 -24.40
N CYS A 42 2.63 32.38 -24.64
CA CYS A 42 3.23 33.31 -25.59
C CYS A 42 3.25 34.72 -25.01
N TYR A 43 3.98 35.63 -25.66
CA TYR A 43 3.92 37.06 -25.34
C TYR A 43 2.82 37.72 -26.15
N ASP A 44 2.05 38.60 -25.52
CA ASP A 44 1.13 39.50 -26.23
C ASP A 44 1.88 40.67 -26.89
N GLY A 45 1.14 41.59 -27.53
CA GLY A 45 1.73 42.78 -28.16
C GLY A 45 2.36 43.78 -27.18
N ALA A 46 2.08 43.65 -25.89
CA ALA A 46 2.65 44.47 -24.80
C ALA A 46 3.78 43.74 -24.05
N ASP A 47 4.29 42.62 -24.60
CA ASP A 47 5.31 41.78 -23.99
C ASP A 47 4.92 41.16 -22.62
N HIS A 48 3.63 41.01 -22.35
CA HIS A 48 3.13 40.26 -21.20
C HIS A 48 2.97 38.77 -21.52
N PRO A 49 3.36 37.86 -20.61
CA PRO A 49 3.07 36.44 -20.76
C PRO A 49 1.56 36.17 -20.67
N ILE A 50 1.00 35.59 -21.71
CA ILE A 50 -0.40 35.13 -21.78
C ILE A 50 -0.45 33.63 -22.07
N LEU A 51 -1.58 33.00 -21.80
CA LEU A 51 -1.83 31.62 -22.22
C LEU A 51 -1.81 31.54 -23.75
N ASP A 52 -1.27 30.46 -24.29
CA ASP A 52 -1.21 30.24 -25.75
C ASP A 52 -2.64 30.29 -26.33
N PRO A 53 -2.90 31.08 -27.38
CA PRO A 53 -4.24 31.22 -27.96
C PRO A 53 -4.75 29.93 -28.60
N ASP A 54 -3.87 28.97 -28.93
CA ASP A 54 -4.26 27.66 -29.42
C ASP A 54 -4.95 26.82 -28.32
N ALA A 55 -6.25 26.56 -28.52
CA ALA A 55 -7.08 25.79 -27.60
C ALA A 55 -6.60 24.33 -27.45
N GLN A 56 -6.00 23.73 -28.49
CA GLN A 56 -5.48 22.36 -28.41
C GLN A 56 -4.27 22.30 -27.48
N ILE A 57 -3.39 23.30 -27.53
CA ILE A 57 -2.23 23.38 -26.63
C ILE A 57 -2.70 23.53 -25.19
N ARG A 58 -3.68 24.41 -24.94
CA ARG A 58 -4.25 24.59 -23.61
C ARG A 58 -4.89 23.32 -23.08
N GLY A 59 -5.75 22.68 -23.88
CA GLY A 59 -6.42 21.44 -23.52
C GLY A 59 -5.45 20.28 -23.21
N ALA A 60 -4.33 20.17 -23.93
CA ALA A 60 -3.31 19.15 -23.65
C ALA A 60 -2.64 19.36 -22.27
N LEU A 61 -2.35 20.62 -21.90
CA LEU A 61 -1.77 20.97 -20.60
C LEU A 61 -2.77 20.79 -19.46
N GLU A 62 -4.01 21.23 -19.63
CA GLU A 62 -5.10 21.03 -18.67
C GLU A 62 -5.32 19.54 -18.39
N ARG A 63 -5.36 18.71 -19.44
CA ARG A 63 -5.46 17.24 -19.30
C ARG A 63 -4.28 16.65 -18.55
N LEU A 64 -3.05 17.11 -18.82
CA LEU A 64 -1.85 16.66 -18.12
C LEU A 64 -1.95 16.93 -16.62
N PHE A 65 -2.32 18.15 -16.23
CA PHE A 65 -2.47 18.52 -14.83
C PHE A 65 -3.64 17.78 -14.16
N ALA A 66 -4.78 17.62 -14.84
CA ALA A 66 -5.92 16.85 -14.34
C ALA A 66 -5.56 15.38 -14.10
N LEU A 67 -4.89 14.73 -15.07
CA LEU A 67 -4.43 13.35 -14.92
C LEU A 67 -3.39 13.21 -13.81
N PHE A 68 -2.49 14.18 -13.63
CA PHE A 68 -1.55 14.14 -12.51
C PHE A 68 -2.24 14.36 -11.16
N ALA A 69 -3.24 15.25 -11.09
CA ALA A 69 -4.03 15.47 -9.88
C ALA A 69 -4.74 14.17 -9.44
N GLN A 70 -5.33 13.45 -10.40
CA GLN A 70 -6.01 12.16 -10.19
C GLN A 70 -5.05 11.00 -9.86
N THR A 71 -3.99 10.85 -10.65
CA THR A 71 -3.12 9.65 -10.57
C THR A 71 -1.92 9.82 -9.65
N GLY A 72 -1.48 11.05 -9.43
CA GLY A 72 -0.30 11.36 -8.62
C GLY A 72 1.03 10.83 -9.15
N SER A 73 1.10 10.37 -10.41
CA SER A 73 2.30 9.74 -11.00
C SER A 73 2.56 10.22 -12.41
N ALA A 74 3.76 10.78 -12.65
CA ALA A 74 4.16 11.24 -13.98
C ALA A 74 4.18 10.11 -15.02
N ARG A 75 4.52 8.88 -14.62
CA ARG A 75 4.44 7.71 -15.51
C ARG A 75 2.99 7.38 -15.86
N ALA A 76 2.07 7.44 -14.90
CA ALA A 76 0.66 7.14 -15.17
C ALA A 76 0.06 8.13 -16.17
N VAL A 77 0.45 9.41 -16.10
CA VAL A 77 0.08 10.42 -17.10
C VAL A 77 0.55 10.02 -18.50
N VAL A 78 1.82 9.64 -18.66
CA VAL A 78 2.35 9.18 -19.96
C VAL A 78 1.59 7.96 -20.46
N THR A 79 1.33 6.98 -19.59
CA THR A 79 0.59 5.77 -19.95
C THR A 79 -0.84 6.10 -20.39
N ALA A 80 -1.52 7.03 -19.72
CA ALA A 80 -2.87 7.47 -20.10
C ALA A 80 -2.88 8.15 -21.47
N PHE A 81 -1.96 9.09 -21.73
CA PHE A 81 -1.82 9.72 -23.05
C PHE A 81 -1.56 8.71 -24.17
N ALA A 82 -0.66 7.75 -23.93
CA ALA A 82 -0.33 6.71 -24.90
C ALA A 82 -1.51 5.75 -25.17
N ARG A 83 -2.22 5.33 -24.11
CA ARG A 83 -3.41 4.47 -24.22
C ARG A 83 -4.52 5.15 -25.02
N ASP A 84 -4.69 6.45 -24.82
CA ASP A 84 -5.75 7.23 -25.46
C ASP A 84 -5.33 7.75 -26.86
N GLY A 85 -4.12 7.38 -27.35
CA GLY A 85 -3.63 7.78 -28.67
C GLY A 85 -3.28 9.27 -28.82
N LEU A 86 -3.07 9.98 -27.72
CA LEU A 86 -2.92 11.44 -27.71
C LEU A 86 -1.47 11.88 -27.84
N LEU A 87 -1.24 12.88 -28.71
CA LEU A 87 0.02 13.59 -28.85
C LEU A 87 0.08 14.81 -27.92
N PHE A 88 1.29 15.32 -27.69
CA PHE A 88 1.54 16.45 -26.82
C PHE A 88 2.35 17.54 -27.55
N PRO A 89 2.05 18.83 -27.31
CA PRO A 89 2.67 19.91 -28.05
C PRO A 89 4.13 20.16 -27.60
N ALA A 90 4.99 20.42 -28.57
CA ALA A 90 6.37 20.83 -28.39
C ALA A 90 6.72 21.95 -29.37
N ARG A 91 7.46 22.96 -28.91
CA ARG A 91 8.03 24.01 -29.77
C ARG A 91 9.52 23.76 -29.94
N ILE A 92 9.99 23.75 -31.18
CA ILE A 92 11.42 23.62 -31.50
C ILE A 92 12.16 24.84 -30.93
N ARG A 93 13.21 24.61 -30.14
CA ARG A 93 13.93 25.68 -29.41
C ARG A 93 15.17 26.21 -30.14
N THR A 94 15.72 25.43 -31.07
CA THR A 94 17.01 25.70 -31.72
C THR A 94 16.95 25.35 -33.21
N GLY A 95 17.90 25.89 -33.98
CA GLY A 95 18.04 25.60 -35.41
C GLY A 95 17.06 26.37 -36.31
N PRO A 96 17.05 26.05 -37.63
CA PRO A 96 16.31 26.81 -38.64
C PRO A 96 14.79 26.81 -38.44
N ARG A 97 14.26 25.77 -37.78
CA ARG A 97 12.82 25.59 -37.52
C ARG A 97 12.40 26.10 -36.14
N LYS A 98 13.20 26.94 -35.48
CA LYS A 98 12.92 27.49 -34.16
C LYS A 98 11.53 28.14 -34.12
N GLY A 99 10.75 27.80 -33.11
CA GLY A 99 9.38 28.31 -32.90
C GLY A 99 8.27 27.45 -33.51
N GLN A 100 8.59 26.56 -34.47
CA GLN A 100 7.60 25.66 -35.07
C GLN A 100 7.00 24.71 -34.01
N LEU A 101 5.68 24.52 -34.11
CA LEU A 101 4.89 23.63 -33.26
C LEU A 101 4.92 22.21 -33.83
N LEU A 102 5.19 21.23 -32.96
CA LEU A 102 5.16 19.81 -33.24
C LEU A 102 4.23 19.11 -32.26
N TRP A 103 3.60 18.04 -32.71
CA TRP A 103 2.80 17.15 -31.88
C TRP A 103 3.49 15.80 -31.83
N GLU A 104 3.93 15.39 -30.64
CA GLU A 104 4.74 14.18 -30.46
C GLU A 104 4.26 13.36 -29.26
N PRO A 105 4.58 12.05 -29.19
CA PRO A 105 4.22 11.22 -28.05
C PRO A 105 4.80 11.78 -26.74
N LEU A 106 3.94 11.98 -25.74
CA LEU A 106 4.32 12.54 -24.44
C LEU A 106 5.40 11.67 -23.76
N LYS A 107 6.51 12.29 -23.36
CA LYS A 107 7.62 11.60 -22.68
C LYS A 107 7.64 11.90 -21.19
N HIS A 108 8.13 10.95 -20.40
CA HIS A 108 8.17 11.06 -18.93
C HIS A 108 8.97 12.27 -18.43
N TRP A 109 10.14 12.54 -19.00
CA TRP A 109 10.97 13.69 -18.64
C TRP A 109 10.24 15.02 -18.89
N ARG A 110 9.39 15.07 -19.93
CA ARG A 110 8.61 16.27 -20.29
C ARG A 110 7.54 16.54 -19.24
N VAL A 111 6.83 15.51 -18.79
CA VAL A 111 5.87 15.62 -17.67
C VAL A 111 6.55 16.14 -16.42
N LEU A 112 7.70 15.58 -16.03
CA LEU A 112 8.45 16.07 -14.87
C LEU A 112 8.90 17.52 -15.06
N SER A 113 9.41 17.88 -16.24
CA SER A 113 9.81 19.26 -16.53
C SER A 113 8.65 20.25 -16.42
N ILE A 114 7.43 19.84 -16.79
CA ILE A 114 6.23 20.67 -16.68
C ILE A 114 5.80 20.82 -15.22
N LEU A 115 5.69 19.71 -14.50
CA LEU A 115 5.24 19.71 -13.09
C LEU A 115 6.20 20.48 -12.15
N HIS A 116 7.51 20.49 -12.44
CA HIS A 116 8.49 21.26 -11.66
C HIS A 116 8.60 22.73 -12.08
N ASN A 117 7.88 23.19 -13.11
CA ASN A 117 8.03 24.54 -13.61
C ASN A 117 7.00 25.50 -12.99
N PRO A 118 7.41 26.45 -12.13
CA PRO A 118 6.50 27.39 -11.47
C PRO A 118 5.80 28.35 -12.44
N CYS A 119 6.26 28.50 -13.68
CA CYS A 119 5.56 29.31 -14.69
C CYS A 119 4.11 28.83 -14.91
N TYR A 120 3.85 27.53 -14.88
CA TYR A 120 2.48 27.01 -15.02
C TYR A 120 1.59 27.36 -13.82
N ALA A 121 2.17 27.84 -12.72
CA ALA A 121 1.49 28.33 -11.54
C ALA A 121 1.30 29.87 -11.55
N GLY A 122 1.56 30.52 -12.69
CA GLY A 122 1.50 31.98 -12.83
C GLY A 122 2.71 32.71 -12.23
N ALA A 123 3.74 31.99 -11.79
CA ALA A 123 4.89 32.60 -11.13
C ALA A 123 6.03 32.92 -12.10
N PHE A 124 6.54 34.15 -12.04
CA PHE A 124 7.79 34.53 -12.68
C PHE A 124 8.97 34.11 -11.81
N CYS A 125 10.02 33.56 -12.41
CA CYS A 125 11.19 33.10 -11.67
C CYS A 125 12.50 33.40 -12.41
N TYR A 126 13.53 33.79 -11.65
CA TYR A 126 14.88 34.00 -12.17
C TYR A 126 15.93 33.45 -11.21
N GLY A 127 17.06 33.01 -11.76
CA GLY A 127 18.16 32.45 -10.96
C GLY A 127 17.97 30.99 -10.54
N ARG A 128 17.10 30.22 -11.20
CA ARG A 128 16.89 28.79 -10.89
C ARG A 128 18.10 27.89 -11.11
N ARG A 129 19.06 28.34 -11.93
CA ARG A 129 20.25 27.58 -12.30
C ARG A 129 21.50 28.42 -12.13
N ARG A 130 22.53 27.84 -11.55
CA ARG A 130 23.88 28.39 -11.50
C ARG A 130 24.72 27.80 -12.62
N THR A 131 25.44 28.66 -13.32
CA THR A 131 26.43 28.22 -14.32
C THR A 131 27.77 28.03 -13.61
N ILE A 132 28.34 26.84 -13.71
CA ILE A 132 29.64 26.48 -13.14
C ILE A 132 30.61 26.21 -14.28
N ARG A 133 31.83 26.74 -14.21
CA ARG A 133 32.92 26.29 -15.07
C ARG A 133 33.67 25.18 -14.36
N THR A 134 33.73 23.99 -14.96
CA THR A 134 34.51 22.87 -14.43
C THR A 134 36.01 23.15 -14.59
N PRO A 135 36.88 22.47 -13.81
CA PRO A 135 38.33 22.59 -13.97
C PRO A 135 38.82 22.36 -15.41
N ASP A 136 38.13 21.49 -16.16
CA ASP A 136 38.41 21.18 -17.57
C ASP A 136 37.91 22.28 -18.56
N GLY A 137 37.46 23.43 -18.06
CA GLY A 137 36.95 24.54 -18.87
C GLY A 137 35.53 24.35 -19.43
N ARG A 138 34.85 23.25 -19.10
CA ARG A 138 33.47 22.99 -19.56
C ARG A 138 32.45 23.77 -18.75
N ILE A 139 31.38 24.21 -19.40
CA ILE A 139 30.26 24.87 -18.74
C ILE A 139 29.25 23.80 -18.28
N ALA A 140 29.05 23.70 -16.97
CA ALA A 140 28.02 22.90 -16.33
C ALA A 140 26.92 23.80 -15.74
N PHE A 141 25.71 23.24 -15.59
CA PHE A 141 24.59 23.93 -14.97
C PHE A 141 24.12 23.15 -13.75
N GLU A 142 24.01 23.84 -12.63
CA GLU A 142 23.48 23.30 -11.39
C GLU A 142 22.10 23.91 -11.12
N LEU A 143 21.14 23.07 -10.73
CA LEU A 143 19.83 23.54 -10.29
C LEU A 143 19.92 23.97 -8.83
N LEU A 144 19.48 25.19 -8.52
CA LEU A 144 19.53 25.73 -7.17
C LEU A 144 18.25 25.42 -6.38
N PRO A 145 18.35 25.22 -5.05
CA PRO A 145 17.19 25.12 -4.18
C PRO A 145 16.44 26.45 -4.14
N ARG A 146 15.15 26.42 -3.76
CA ARG A 146 14.22 27.58 -3.91
C ARG A 146 14.70 28.82 -3.17
N GLU A 147 15.32 28.62 -2.01
CA GLU A 147 15.81 29.67 -1.12
C GLU A 147 16.99 30.45 -1.74
N GLN A 148 17.63 29.88 -2.76
CA GLN A 148 18.75 30.48 -3.47
C GLN A 148 18.35 31.07 -4.84
N TRP A 149 17.06 31.07 -5.17
CA TRP A 149 16.59 31.75 -6.38
C TRP A 149 16.67 33.26 -6.16
N ASP A 150 17.13 34.02 -7.16
CA ASP A 150 17.27 35.47 -7.03
C ASP A 150 15.90 36.16 -6.96
N THR A 151 14.93 35.71 -7.77
CA THR A 151 13.59 36.30 -7.81
C THR A 151 12.53 35.22 -8.04
N MET A 152 11.44 35.29 -7.28
CA MET A 152 10.18 34.61 -7.57
C MET A 152 9.02 35.55 -7.26
N ILE A 153 8.19 35.85 -8.27
CA ILE A 153 7.01 36.72 -8.15
C ILE A 153 5.79 35.84 -8.42
N ALA A 154 4.97 35.63 -7.39
CA ALA A 154 3.68 34.93 -7.52
C ALA A 154 2.67 35.80 -8.29
N ASP A 155 1.67 35.17 -8.89
CA ASP A 155 0.56 35.84 -9.58
C ASP A 155 0.98 36.87 -10.64
N HIS A 156 2.13 36.64 -11.28
CA HIS A 156 2.69 37.53 -12.30
C HIS A 156 1.91 37.45 -13.62
N HIS A 157 1.37 36.28 -13.95
CA HIS A 157 0.64 36.02 -15.19
C HIS A 157 -0.36 34.87 -14.98
N PRO A 158 -1.31 34.63 -15.89
CA PRO A 158 -2.25 33.53 -15.76
C PRO A 158 -1.56 32.15 -15.64
N GLY A 159 -1.91 31.39 -14.61
CA GLY A 159 -1.46 30.00 -14.42
C GLY A 159 -2.43 28.98 -15.02
N TYR A 160 -1.92 27.82 -15.44
CA TYR A 160 -2.76 26.62 -15.67
C TYR A 160 -3.20 25.97 -14.35
N ILE A 161 -2.42 26.20 -13.29
CA ILE A 161 -2.70 25.76 -11.93
C ILE A 161 -2.43 26.91 -10.97
N SER A 162 -2.95 26.83 -9.75
CA SER A 162 -2.59 27.77 -8.67
C SER A 162 -1.21 27.47 -8.07
N LEU A 163 -0.64 28.44 -7.37
CA LEU A 163 0.62 28.25 -6.63
C LEU A 163 0.52 27.11 -5.61
N GLY A 164 -0.59 27.02 -4.87
CA GLY A 164 -0.82 25.94 -3.92
C GLY A 164 -0.91 24.55 -4.57
N GLN A 165 -1.54 24.44 -5.75
CA GLN A 165 -1.55 23.19 -6.52
C GLN A 165 -0.14 22.78 -6.99
N TRP A 166 0.68 23.75 -7.40
CA TRP A 166 2.07 23.49 -7.79
C TRP A 166 2.91 22.99 -6.61
N GLU A 167 2.80 23.61 -5.44
CA GLU A 167 3.50 23.16 -4.23
C GLU A 167 3.03 21.76 -3.78
N ALA A 168 1.74 21.48 -3.85
CA ALA A 168 1.20 20.15 -3.61
C ALA A 168 1.74 19.11 -4.60
N ASN A 169 1.89 19.48 -5.88
CA ASN A 169 2.49 18.62 -6.90
C ASN A 169 3.96 18.32 -6.59
N LEU A 170 4.75 19.31 -6.17
CA LEU A 170 6.15 19.12 -5.77
C LEU A 170 6.27 18.20 -4.56
N THR A 171 5.46 18.41 -3.52
CA THR A 171 5.42 17.53 -2.33
C THR A 171 5.12 16.09 -2.72
N ARG A 172 4.15 15.89 -3.63
CA ARG A 172 3.81 14.56 -4.14
C ARG A 172 4.95 13.93 -4.94
N LEU A 173 5.63 14.69 -5.79
CA LEU A 173 6.79 14.22 -6.57
C LEU A 173 7.97 13.86 -5.67
N ALA A 174 8.25 14.68 -4.65
CA ALA A 174 9.28 14.40 -3.65
C ALA A 174 8.97 13.11 -2.88
N GLY A 175 7.72 12.93 -2.44
CA GLY A 175 7.26 11.67 -1.81
C GLY A 175 7.50 10.46 -2.72
N ASN A 176 7.11 10.54 -3.99
CA ASN A 176 7.34 9.47 -4.97
C ASN A 176 8.84 9.13 -5.16
N ALA A 177 9.72 10.13 -5.13
CA ALA A 177 11.16 9.97 -5.28
C ALA A 177 11.82 9.28 -4.08
N GLN A 178 11.28 9.44 -2.86
CA GLN A 178 11.75 8.76 -1.64
C GLN A 178 11.61 7.22 -1.69
N SER A 179 11.00 6.66 -2.75
CA SER A 179 11.00 5.21 -3.03
C SER A 179 12.39 4.62 -3.28
N ARG A 180 13.40 5.43 -3.63
CA ARG A 180 14.77 4.98 -3.96
C ARG A 180 15.82 5.27 -2.88
N GLY A 181 15.50 6.04 -1.83
CA GLY A 181 16.42 6.38 -0.73
C GLY A 181 16.47 5.32 0.38
N GLN A 182 17.50 5.37 1.24
CA GLN A 182 17.70 4.45 2.37
C GLN A 182 16.51 4.42 3.34
N GLU A 183 15.78 5.53 3.47
CA GLU A 183 14.65 5.62 4.41
C GLU A 183 13.30 5.14 3.86
N ARG A 184 13.14 4.85 2.55
CA ARG A 184 11.90 4.37 1.89
C ARG A 184 10.59 4.85 2.57
N LYS A 185 10.51 6.15 2.91
CA LYS A 185 9.42 6.72 3.75
C LYS A 185 8.04 6.58 3.10
N ALA A 186 7.94 6.75 1.78
CA ALA A 186 6.66 6.65 1.07
C ALA A 186 6.85 6.44 -0.44
N GLY A 187 7.18 5.24 -0.91
CA GLY A 187 7.14 4.96 -2.36
C GLY A 187 5.71 4.82 -2.90
N PRO A 188 5.41 5.10 -4.18
CA PRO A 188 4.05 5.09 -4.70
C PRO A 188 3.34 3.76 -4.43
N PRO A 189 2.05 3.76 -4.04
CA PRO A 189 1.27 2.54 -3.87
C PRO A 189 1.28 1.72 -5.16
N ARG A 190 1.89 0.52 -5.11
CA ARG A 190 1.94 -0.40 -6.25
C ARG A 190 0.87 -1.48 -6.13
N GLU A 191 0.64 -2.22 -7.20
CA GLU A 191 -0.49 -3.14 -7.37
C GLU A 191 -0.43 -4.42 -6.51
N GLY A 192 0.71 -4.74 -5.90
CA GLY A 192 0.84 -5.94 -5.07
C GLY A 192 -0.11 -5.96 -3.86
N PRO A 193 -0.43 -7.13 -3.29
CA PRO A 193 -1.46 -7.32 -2.27
C PRO A 193 -1.11 -6.74 -0.88
N ALA A 194 0.15 -6.34 -0.62
CA ALA A 194 0.58 -5.84 0.68
C ALA A 194 -0.01 -4.46 1.00
N LEU A 195 -1.06 -4.42 1.82
CA LEU A 195 -1.77 -3.18 2.18
C LEU A 195 -0.83 -2.20 2.91
N LEU A 196 -0.01 -2.72 3.83
CA LEU A 196 0.82 -1.91 4.73
C LEU A 196 2.22 -1.64 4.14
N GLN A 197 2.35 -1.77 2.82
CA GLN A 197 3.61 -1.52 2.11
C GLN A 197 4.15 -0.11 2.40
N GLY A 198 5.31 -0.04 3.05
CA GLY A 198 6.01 1.20 3.37
C GLY A 198 5.61 1.85 4.71
N LEU A 199 4.57 1.33 5.39
CA LEU A 199 4.10 1.82 6.69
C LEU A 199 4.73 1.07 7.87
N VAL A 200 5.21 -0.14 7.63
CA VAL A 200 5.63 -1.08 8.68
C VAL A 200 7.04 -0.81 9.19
N LEU A 201 7.16 -0.67 10.51
CA LEU A 201 8.37 -0.60 11.31
C LEU A 201 8.55 -1.87 12.14
N CYS A 202 9.81 -2.28 12.31
CA CYS A 202 10.19 -3.39 13.17
C CYS A 202 10.20 -2.94 14.63
N GLY A 203 9.36 -3.52 15.48
CA GLY A 203 9.32 -3.22 16.91
C GLY A 203 10.57 -3.62 17.71
N ARG A 204 11.46 -4.43 17.12
CA ARG A 204 12.72 -4.85 17.76
C ARG A 204 13.90 -3.91 17.48
N CYS A 205 14.02 -3.41 16.25
CA CYS A 205 15.17 -2.60 15.85
C CYS A 205 14.79 -1.20 15.31
N GLY A 206 13.50 -0.85 15.30
CA GLY A 206 12.98 0.43 14.81
C GLY A 206 13.04 0.62 13.29
N ARG A 207 13.72 -0.26 12.54
CA ARG A 207 13.90 -0.11 11.09
C ARG A 207 12.66 -0.51 10.30
N ARG A 208 12.47 0.10 9.13
CA ARG A 208 11.40 -0.25 8.20
C ARG A 208 11.50 -1.67 7.68
N MET A 209 10.36 -2.34 7.55
CA MET A 209 10.26 -3.68 6.99
C MET A 209 10.05 -3.63 5.46
N THR A 210 10.70 -4.55 4.75
CA THR A 210 10.52 -4.73 3.30
C THR A 210 9.41 -5.74 3.05
N VAL A 211 8.66 -5.55 1.97
CA VAL A 211 7.66 -6.52 1.51
C VAL A 211 8.30 -7.56 0.60
N ALA A 212 8.07 -8.83 0.89
CA ALA A 212 8.26 -9.95 -0.01
C ALA A 212 6.90 -10.55 -0.37
N TYR A 213 6.84 -11.29 -1.46
CA TYR A 213 5.64 -11.99 -1.87
C TYR A 213 5.89 -13.49 -1.97
N ARG A 214 4.90 -14.28 -1.57
CA ARG A 214 4.91 -15.73 -1.70
C ARG A 214 3.67 -16.17 -2.45
N HIS A 215 3.84 -17.04 -3.43
CA HIS A 215 2.70 -17.69 -4.08
C HIS A 215 2.17 -18.83 -3.19
N TYR A 216 0.87 -18.85 -2.98
CA TYR A 216 0.15 -19.92 -2.30
C TYR A 216 -1.22 -20.14 -2.95
N ARG A 217 -1.48 -21.35 -3.45
CA ARG A 217 -2.74 -21.73 -4.14
C ARG A 217 -3.18 -20.66 -5.15
N ASP A 218 -2.29 -20.33 -6.08
CA ASP A 218 -2.45 -19.31 -7.14
C ASP A 218 -2.66 -17.86 -6.68
N GLN A 219 -2.65 -17.61 -5.37
CA GLN A 219 -2.76 -16.28 -4.80
C GLN A 219 -1.39 -15.76 -4.32
N LEU A 220 -1.17 -14.47 -4.49
CA LEU A 220 0.02 -13.80 -3.99
C LEU A 220 -0.21 -13.34 -2.55
N TRP A 221 0.64 -13.79 -1.63
CA TRP A 221 0.55 -13.47 -0.21
C TRP A 221 1.69 -12.54 0.20
N PRO A 222 1.40 -11.41 0.88
CA PRO A 222 2.44 -10.50 1.34
C PRO A 222 3.14 -11.04 2.58
N GLU A 223 4.43 -10.72 2.72
CA GLU A 223 5.24 -10.99 3.89
C GLU A 223 6.11 -9.78 4.23
N TYR A 224 6.05 -9.32 5.47
CA TYR A 224 6.88 -8.22 5.97
C TYR A 224 8.16 -8.81 6.57
N ARG A 225 9.31 -8.33 6.07
CA ARG A 225 10.65 -8.79 6.47
C ARG A 225 11.51 -7.63 6.96
N CYS A 226 11.99 -7.72 8.18
CA CYS A 226 13.04 -6.84 8.68
C CYS A 226 14.40 -7.44 8.32
N MET A 227 14.96 -6.98 7.19
CA MET A 227 16.18 -7.54 6.59
C MET A 227 17.31 -6.52 6.37
N SER A 228 17.16 -5.29 6.88
CA SER A 228 18.17 -4.24 6.69
C SER A 228 19.55 -4.66 7.19
N GLU A 229 19.62 -5.18 8.42
CA GLU A 229 20.86 -5.65 9.05
C GLU A 229 21.44 -6.86 8.33
N ALA A 230 20.58 -7.81 7.91
CA ALA A 230 20.98 -8.99 7.18
C ALA A 230 21.59 -8.65 5.81
N ILE A 231 21.08 -7.63 5.11
CA ILE A 231 21.62 -7.15 3.84
C ILE A 231 22.97 -6.45 4.05
N GLN A 232 23.07 -5.60 5.07
CA GLN A 232 24.27 -4.78 5.30
C GLN A 232 25.44 -5.61 5.85
N ASN A 233 25.16 -6.53 6.77
CA ASN A 233 26.17 -7.19 7.61
C ASN A 233 26.12 -8.73 7.52
N GLY A 234 25.32 -9.31 6.63
CA GLY A 234 25.27 -10.77 6.42
C GLY A 234 24.66 -11.57 7.58
N THR A 235 23.99 -10.92 8.52
CA THR A 235 23.40 -11.57 9.71
C THR A 235 22.06 -12.24 9.42
N ARG A 236 21.49 -12.96 10.39
CA ARG A 236 20.12 -13.50 10.29
C ARG A 236 19.10 -12.36 10.23
N ILE A 237 18.00 -12.57 9.50
CA ILE A 237 16.89 -11.60 9.45
C ILE A 237 16.31 -11.36 10.85
N CYS A 238 15.97 -10.12 11.16
CA CYS A 238 15.48 -9.73 12.48
C CYS A 238 14.07 -10.25 12.75
N GLN A 239 13.13 -10.01 11.83
CA GLN A 239 11.74 -10.46 11.94
C GLN A 239 11.15 -10.82 10.57
N ARG A 240 10.24 -11.81 10.57
CA ARG A 240 9.43 -12.23 9.42
C ARG A 240 7.98 -12.44 9.85
N ILE A 241 7.07 -11.70 9.20
CA ILE A 241 5.66 -11.63 9.56
C ILE A 241 4.80 -11.82 8.31
N PRO A 242 4.03 -12.91 8.22
CA PRO A 242 3.02 -13.09 7.17
C PRO A 242 1.99 -11.95 7.21
N GLY A 243 1.75 -11.32 6.06
CA GLY A 243 0.97 -10.10 5.99
C GLY A 243 -0.54 -10.31 5.83
N ALA A 244 -1.01 -11.46 5.33
CA ALA A 244 -2.43 -11.62 4.97
C ALA A 244 -3.41 -11.35 6.13
N LYS A 245 -3.24 -12.03 7.28
CA LYS A 245 -4.10 -11.79 8.46
C LYS A 245 -3.90 -10.41 9.07
N LEU A 246 -2.67 -9.90 9.05
CA LEU A 246 -2.33 -8.59 9.56
C LEU A 246 -3.00 -7.48 8.74
N ASP A 247 -2.85 -7.54 7.42
CA ASP A 247 -3.43 -6.58 6.48
C ASP A 247 -4.95 -6.56 6.61
N GLN A 248 -5.59 -7.73 6.75
CA GLN A 248 -7.03 -7.82 6.99
C GLN A 248 -7.42 -7.16 8.32
N ALA A 249 -6.76 -7.49 9.43
CA ALA A 249 -7.10 -6.92 10.74
C ALA A 249 -6.92 -5.39 10.78
N VAL A 250 -5.90 -4.86 10.08
CA VAL A 250 -5.71 -3.42 9.95
C VAL A 250 -6.77 -2.80 9.05
N ALA A 251 -7.16 -3.47 7.95
CA ALA A 251 -8.25 -3.01 7.10
C ALA A 251 -9.57 -2.93 7.86
N ASP A 252 -9.89 -3.95 8.66
CA ASP A 252 -11.10 -4.02 9.48
C ASP A 252 -11.12 -2.89 10.51
N LEU A 253 -9.99 -2.62 11.18
CA LEU A 253 -9.84 -1.48 12.09
C LEU A 253 -10.10 -0.15 11.37
N LEU A 254 -9.52 0.06 10.19
CA LEU A 254 -9.72 1.29 9.43
C LEU A 254 -11.18 1.48 9.03
N LEU A 255 -11.84 0.43 8.55
CA LEU A 255 -13.23 0.49 8.12
C LEU A 255 -14.18 0.73 9.30
N ALA A 256 -13.90 0.15 10.47
CA ALA A 256 -14.68 0.41 11.68
C ALA A 256 -14.62 1.88 12.13
N GLN A 257 -13.49 2.56 11.89
CA GLN A 257 -13.31 3.98 12.23
C GLN A 257 -13.91 4.94 11.17
N LEU A 258 -14.18 4.45 9.95
CA LEU A 258 -14.69 5.25 8.82
C LEU A 258 -16.19 5.02 8.58
N THR A 259 -16.97 4.85 9.64
CA THR A 259 -18.43 4.75 9.50
C THR A 259 -19.07 6.14 9.46
N PRO A 260 -20.20 6.32 8.75
CA PRO A 260 -20.93 7.59 8.76
C PRO A 260 -21.23 8.10 10.17
N LEU A 261 -21.63 7.20 11.08
CA LEU A 261 -21.90 7.53 12.48
C LEU A 261 -20.64 7.97 13.25
N ALA A 262 -19.50 7.33 13.01
CA ALA A 262 -18.23 7.73 13.62
C ALA A 262 -17.79 9.12 13.11
N VAL A 263 -18.00 9.40 11.81
CA VAL A 263 -17.71 10.71 11.21
C VAL A 263 -18.63 11.80 11.78
N GLU A 264 -19.94 11.54 11.91
CA GLU A 264 -20.88 12.47 12.54
C GLU A 264 -20.51 12.79 13.99
N THR A 265 -20.15 11.76 14.76
CA THR A 265 -19.74 11.93 16.16
C THR A 265 -18.45 12.76 16.26
N ALA A 266 -17.46 12.51 15.39
CA ALA A 266 -16.23 13.30 15.34
C ALA A 266 -16.49 14.75 14.93
N LEU A 267 -17.41 14.99 13.99
CA LEU A 267 -17.83 16.34 13.59
C LEU A 267 -18.53 17.07 14.75
N ALA A 268 -19.38 16.39 15.53
CA ALA A 268 -20.03 16.99 16.70
C ALA A 268 -19.03 17.40 17.80
N VAL A 269 -17.98 16.59 18.04
CA VAL A 269 -16.87 16.96 18.93
C VAL A 269 -16.12 18.19 18.39
N THR A 270 -15.89 18.23 17.07
CA THR A 270 -15.27 19.38 16.42
C THR A 270 -16.13 20.65 16.57
N ASP A 271 -17.47 20.51 16.51
CA ASP A 271 -18.40 21.62 16.74
C ASP A 271 -18.34 22.13 18.18
N GLN A 272 -18.18 21.24 19.17
CA GLN A 272 -17.97 21.66 20.56
C GLN A 272 -16.65 22.41 20.76
N ILE A 273 -15.58 21.98 20.08
CA ILE A 273 -14.29 22.68 20.10
C ILE A 273 -14.43 24.06 19.43
N ALA A 274 -15.07 24.12 18.26
CA ALA A 274 -15.33 25.37 17.55
C ALA A 274 -16.20 26.34 18.37
N ALA A 275 -17.19 25.83 19.12
CA ALA A 275 -18.00 26.66 20.02
C ALA A 275 -17.16 27.25 21.17
N ARG A 276 -16.22 26.47 21.75
CA ARG A 276 -15.27 26.96 22.76
C ARG A 276 -14.30 27.98 22.16
N GLU A 277 -13.84 27.78 20.93
CA GLU A 277 -13.00 28.74 20.21
C GLU A 277 -13.75 30.04 19.90
N GLN A 278 -15.04 29.97 19.55
CA GLN A 278 -15.88 31.15 19.35
C GLN A 278 -16.07 31.95 20.66
N GLN A 279 -16.17 31.27 21.80
CA GLN A 279 -16.18 31.93 23.10
C GLN A 279 -14.84 32.62 23.39
N ALA A 280 -13.70 31.97 23.10
CA ALA A 280 -12.38 32.56 23.21
C ALA A 280 -12.18 33.75 22.27
N ASP A 281 -12.73 33.69 21.05
CA ASP A 281 -12.70 34.77 20.07
C ASP A 281 -13.47 36.00 20.55
N ARG A 282 -14.67 35.82 21.10
CA ARG A 282 -15.44 36.91 21.75
C ARG A 282 -14.65 37.57 22.89
N LEU A 283 -13.93 36.79 23.68
CA LEU A 283 -13.09 37.33 24.76
C LEU A 283 -11.89 38.14 24.23
N ARG A 284 -11.25 37.69 23.16
CA ARG A 284 -10.15 38.43 22.50
C ARG A 284 -10.66 39.71 21.84
N ALA A 285 -11.80 39.67 21.14
CA ALA A 285 -12.43 40.86 20.57
C ALA A 285 -12.80 41.88 21.65
N ALA A 286 -13.36 41.42 22.78
CA ALA A 286 -13.65 42.29 23.92
C ALA A 286 -12.38 42.88 24.56
N HIS A 287 -11.25 42.16 24.52
CA HIS A 287 -9.96 42.68 24.99
C HIS A 287 -9.43 43.81 24.11
N VAL A 288 -9.53 43.67 22.78
CA VAL A 288 -9.20 44.74 21.81
C VAL A 288 -10.04 45.99 22.10
N GLN A 289 -11.35 45.84 22.25
CA GLN A 289 -12.25 46.97 22.55
C GLN A 289 -11.89 47.69 23.86
N ARG A 290 -11.57 46.95 24.93
CA ARG A 290 -11.13 47.55 26.20
C ARG A 290 -9.82 48.32 26.06
N ALA A 291 -8.86 47.78 25.30
CA ALA A 291 -7.59 48.44 25.04
C ALA A 291 -7.78 49.74 24.24
N GLU A 292 -8.67 49.73 23.23
CA GLU A 292 -9.00 50.91 22.41
C GLU A 292 -9.64 52.02 23.26
N GLN A 293 -10.61 51.67 24.11
CA GLN A 293 -11.25 52.63 25.02
C GLN A 293 -10.25 53.25 26.01
N ARG A 294 -9.30 52.46 26.52
CA ARG A 294 -8.22 52.94 27.41
C ARG A 294 -7.28 53.88 26.68
N ALA A 295 -6.89 53.56 25.44
CA ALA A 295 -6.06 54.42 24.62
C ALA A 295 -6.75 55.75 24.28
N ASP A 296 -8.05 55.73 23.99
CA ASP A 296 -8.84 56.93 23.75
C ASP A 296 -8.98 57.80 25.00
N LEU A 297 -9.17 57.20 26.18
CA LEU A 297 -9.21 57.94 27.44
C LEU A 297 -7.85 58.59 27.74
N ALA A 298 -6.75 57.85 27.56
CA ALA A 298 -5.39 58.36 27.74
C ALA A 298 -5.08 59.53 26.77
N ARG A 299 -5.51 59.40 25.51
CA ARG A 299 -5.42 60.46 24.51
C ARG A 299 -6.16 61.72 24.95
N ARG A 300 -7.41 61.59 25.41
CA ARG A 300 -8.21 62.75 25.87
C ARG A 300 -7.58 63.44 27.08
N ARG A 301 -6.99 62.68 28.00
CA ARG A 301 -6.26 63.22 29.16
C ARG A 301 -5.02 64.01 28.74
N TYR A 302 -4.23 63.47 27.82
CA TYR A 302 -3.07 64.17 27.26
C TYR A 302 -3.47 65.46 26.53
N LEU A 303 -4.49 65.41 25.67
CA LEU A 303 -4.95 66.59 24.92
C LEU A 303 -5.58 67.70 25.79
N ALA A 304 -6.00 67.36 27.02
CA ALA A 304 -6.61 68.30 27.95
C ALA A 304 -5.60 68.95 28.92
N VAL A 305 -4.33 68.53 28.92
CA VAL A 305 -3.30 69.10 29.81
C VAL A 305 -2.82 70.45 29.27
N ASP A 306 -2.57 71.40 30.19
CA ASP A 306 -1.95 72.68 29.83
C ASP A 306 -0.48 72.46 29.39
N PRO A 307 -0.06 72.97 28.21
CA PRO A 307 1.32 72.87 27.73
C PRO A 307 2.38 73.43 28.69
N GLY A 308 2.02 74.31 29.62
CA GLY A 308 2.92 74.83 30.66
C GLY A 308 3.32 73.79 31.71
N ASN A 309 2.55 72.71 31.87
CA ASN A 309 2.79 71.65 32.86
C ASN A 309 3.58 70.49 32.25
N ARG A 310 4.81 70.76 31.81
CA ARG A 310 5.64 69.86 31.00
C ARG A 310 5.81 68.44 31.57
N LEU A 311 6.08 68.33 32.88
CA LEU A 311 6.23 67.02 33.56
C LEU A 311 4.94 66.18 33.53
N VAL A 312 3.77 66.82 33.63
CA VAL A 312 2.46 66.15 33.57
C VAL A 312 2.13 65.75 32.12
N ALA A 313 2.50 66.58 31.15
CA ALA A 313 2.36 66.25 29.73
C ALA A 313 3.23 65.04 29.33
N ASP A 314 4.50 65.00 29.75
CA ASP A 314 5.44 63.91 29.45
C ASP A 314 4.97 62.57 30.03
N THR A 315 4.39 62.59 31.25
CA THR A 315 3.84 61.38 31.89
C THR A 315 2.55 60.90 31.22
N LEU A 316 1.63 61.81 30.88
CA LEU A 316 0.41 61.46 30.13
C LEU A 316 0.70 60.99 28.70
N GLU A 317 1.76 61.51 28.08
CA GLU A 317 2.25 61.04 26.78
C GLU A 317 2.80 59.61 26.87
N ALA A 318 3.61 59.32 27.90
CA ALA A 318 4.12 57.97 28.16
C ALA A 318 2.98 56.96 28.44
N ASP A 319 1.96 57.37 29.19
CA ASP A 319 0.76 56.58 29.44
C ASP A 319 -0.04 56.31 28.15
N TRP A 320 -0.22 57.32 27.30
CA TRP A 320 -0.89 57.16 26.01
C TRP A 320 -0.10 56.25 25.06
N ASN A 321 1.21 56.43 24.97
CA ASN A 321 2.11 55.57 24.20
C ASN A 321 2.11 54.11 24.71
N THR A 322 1.91 53.90 26.00
CA THR A 322 1.76 52.56 26.60
C THR A 322 0.41 51.95 26.21
N ALA A 323 -0.68 52.69 26.32
CA ALA A 323 -2.01 52.23 25.89
C ALA A 323 -2.07 51.91 24.38
N LEU A 324 -1.39 52.68 23.52
CA LEU A 324 -1.28 52.40 22.09
C LEU A 324 -0.50 51.10 21.78
N ARG A 325 0.52 50.78 22.58
CA ARG A 325 1.24 49.50 22.46
C ARG A 325 0.36 48.33 22.90
N GLU A 326 -0.43 48.48 23.95
CA GLU A 326 -1.42 47.48 24.40
C GLU A 326 -2.47 47.19 23.32
N VAL A 327 -2.97 48.22 22.62
CA VAL A 327 -3.90 48.05 21.48
C VAL A 327 -3.24 47.26 20.34
N ARG A 328 -1.99 47.58 19.98
CA ARG A 328 -1.26 46.86 18.93
C ARG A 328 -1.05 45.39 19.29
N ALA A 329 -0.66 45.10 20.53
CA ALA A 329 -0.48 43.74 21.03
C ALA A 329 -1.81 42.96 20.98
N ALA A 330 -2.90 43.53 21.52
CA ALA A 330 -4.22 42.89 21.53
C ALA A 330 -4.75 42.61 20.11
N ARG A 331 -4.55 43.52 19.15
CA ARG A 331 -4.94 43.32 17.74
C ARG A 331 -4.08 42.26 17.06
N GLN A 332 -2.77 42.25 17.32
CA GLN A 332 -1.89 41.23 16.76
C GLN A 332 -2.23 39.82 17.27
N ASP A 333 -2.57 39.69 18.55
CA ASP A 333 -3.03 38.42 19.14
C ASP A 333 -4.37 37.97 18.54
N TYR A 334 -5.31 38.91 18.33
CA TYR A 334 -6.59 38.65 17.68
C TYR A 334 -6.43 38.20 16.22
N ASP A 335 -5.62 38.92 15.43
CA ASP A 335 -5.36 38.61 14.02
C ASP A 335 -4.66 37.26 13.84
N THR A 336 -3.71 36.94 14.74
CA THR A 336 -2.97 35.67 14.72
C THR A 336 -3.92 34.51 15.02
N ALA A 337 -4.82 34.66 16.00
CA ALA A 337 -5.82 33.64 16.33
C ALA A 337 -6.88 33.49 15.21
N THR A 338 -7.33 34.58 14.60
CA THR A 338 -8.36 34.57 13.55
C THR A 338 -7.87 33.89 12.27
N ARG A 339 -6.60 34.06 11.90
CA ARG A 339 -6.02 33.38 10.72
C ARG A 339 -5.91 31.86 10.87
N ALA A 340 -5.96 31.33 12.10
CA ALA A 340 -5.89 29.91 12.36
C ALA A 340 -7.26 29.20 12.34
N ALA A 341 -8.36 29.95 12.45
CA ALA A 341 -9.70 29.39 12.62
C ALA A 341 -10.58 29.64 11.37
N ALA A 342 -10.84 28.58 10.59
CA ALA A 342 -11.86 28.59 9.54
C ALA A 342 -12.88 27.47 9.83
N PRO A 343 -14.16 27.79 10.10
CA PRO A 343 -15.17 26.78 10.34
C PRO A 343 -15.46 25.98 9.06
N LEU A 344 -15.69 24.67 9.23
CA LEU A 344 -16.11 23.79 8.14
C LEU A 344 -17.53 24.12 7.70
N ALA A 345 -17.72 24.40 6.40
CA ALA A 345 -19.04 24.65 5.83
C ALA A 345 -19.95 23.40 5.89
N GLN A 346 -21.26 23.61 6.06
CA GLN A 346 -22.25 22.52 6.16
C GLN A 346 -22.30 21.62 4.92
N THR A 347 -22.04 22.19 3.74
CA THR A 347 -21.89 21.46 2.48
C THR A 347 -20.71 20.49 2.50
N THR A 348 -19.61 20.87 3.17
CA THR A 348 -18.44 20.01 3.35
C THR A 348 -18.75 18.87 4.31
N ARG A 349 -19.50 19.12 5.39
CA ARG A 349 -19.93 18.08 6.34
C ARG A 349 -20.73 16.97 5.64
N THR A 350 -21.76 17.37 4.89
CA THR A 350 -22.63 16.42 4.16
C THR A 350 -21.82 15.56 3.17
N ARG A 351 -20.86 16.18 2.48
CA ARG A 351 -19.95 15.46 1.57
C ARG A 351 -19.03 14.48 2.30
N LEU A 352 -18.51 14.83 3.48
CA LEU A 352 -17.65 13.96 4.28
C LEU A 352 -18.41 12.72 4.78
N THR A 353 -19.65 12.88 5.25
CA THR A 353 -20.47 11.76 5.71
C THR A 353 -20.83 10.81 4.55
N ALA A 354 -21.20 11.36 3.38
CA ALA A 354 -21.44 10.56 2.19
C ALA A 354 -20.18 9.79 1.75
N LEU A 355 -19.01 10.45 1.78
CA LEU A 355 -17.73 9.81 1.44
C LEU A 355 -17.40 8.62 2.35
N ALA A 356 -17.79 8.67 3.62
CA ALA A 356 -17.56 7.57 4.57
C ALA A 356 -18.30 6.28 4.14
N ALA A 357 -19.55 6.42 3.69
CA ALA A 357 -20.31 5.29 3.13
C ALA A 357 -19.68 4.78 1.82
N ASP A 358 -19.28 5.69 0.94
CA ASP A 358 -18.65 5.36 -0.35
C ASP A 358 -17.30 4.64 -0.18
N VAL A 359 -16.50 4.99 0.83
CA VAL A 359 -15.22 4.33 1.12
C VAL A 359 -15.43 2.86 1.46
N HIS A 360 -16.48 2.52 2.22
CA HIS A 360 -16.78 1.13 2.55
C HIS A 360 -17.15 0.32 1.29
N ALA A 361 -17.99 0.89 0.43
CA ALA A 361 -18.36 0.26 -0.85
C ALA A 361 -17.14 0.09 -1.76
N LEU A 362 -16.34 1.14 -1.93
CA LEU A 362 -15.13 1.12 -2.76
C LEU A 362 -14.11 0.11 -2.26
N TRP A 363 -13.97 -0.05 -0.93
CA TRP A 363 -13.00 -0.98 -0.36
C TRP A 363 -13.34 -2.44 -0.67
N HIS A 364 -14.62 -2.80 -0.66
CA HIS A 364 -15.08 -4.16 -0.91
C HIS A 364 -15.28 -4.49 -2.39
N ASP A 365 -15.37 -3.48 -3.26
CA ASP A 365 -15.50 -3.70 -4.70
C ASP A 365 -14.27 -4.42 -5.29
N ALA A 366 -14.50 -5.54 -5.97
CA ALA A 366 -13.47 -6.32 -6.62
C ALA A 366 -12.77 -5.55 -7.77
N ALA A 367 -13.46 -4.60 -8.40
CA ALA A 367 -12.90 -3.75 -9.44
C ALA A 367 -11.91 -2.71 -8.88
N THR A 368 -11.98 -2.39 -7.58
CA THR A 368 -11.07 -1.45 -6.94
C THR A 368 -9.65 -2.04 -6.89
N PRO A 369 -8.68 -1.41 -7.56
CA PRO A 369 -7.30 -1.89 -7.54
C PRO A 369 -6.69 -1.77 -6.13
N MET A 370 -5.84 -2.72 -5.75
CA MET A 370 -5.16 -2.69 -4.43
C MET A 370 -4.35 -1.40 -4.21
N ARG A 371 -3.86 -0.75 -5.28
CA ARG A 371 -3.18 0.55 -5.18
C ARG A 371 -4.07 1.64 -4.57
N GLU A 372 -5.39 1.63 -4.81
CA GLU A 372 -6.31 2.63 -4.27
C GLU A 372 -6.58 2.37 -2.79
N ARG A 373 -6.80 1.11 -2.39
CA ARG A 373 -6.91 0.72 -0.96
C ARG A 373 -5.69 1.17 -0.14
N LYS A 374 -4.50 0.99 -0.69
CA LYS A 374 -3.25 1.48 -0.07
C LYS A 374 -3.17 2.99 0.04
N ARG A 375 -3.73 3.74 -0.93
CA ARG A 375 -3.77 5.21 -0.85
C ARG A 375 -4.63 5.64 0.31
N ILE A 376 -5.82 5.06 0.43
CA ILE A 376 -6.74 5.32 1.54
C ILE A 376 -6.05 4.98 2.88
N ALA A 377 -5.46 3.79 3.01
CA ALA A 377 -4.76 3.40 4.24
C ALA A 377 -3.64 4.38 4.64
N ARG A 378 -2.89 4.92 3.68
CA ARG A 378 -1.80 5.88 3.94
C ARG A 378 -2.26 7.29 4.28
N LEU A 379 -3.50 7.65 3.97
CA LEU A 379 -4.08 8.93 4.43
C LEU A 379 -4.48 8.84 5.91
N LEU A 380 -4.75 7.64 6.39
CA LEU A 380 -5.27 7.39 7.73
C LEU A 380 -4.21 6.91 8.71
N ILE A 381 -3.16 6.24 8.22
CA ILE A 381 -2.11 5.62 9.03
C ILE A 381 -0.80 6.37 8.84
N THR A 382 -0.23 6.81 9.96
CA THR A 382 1.11 7.40 10.03
C THR A 382 2.20 6.32 9.96
N ASP A 383 2.13 5.34 10.84
CA ASP A 383 3.06 4.21 10.90
C ASP A 383 2.44 3.02 11.66
N ILE A 384 3.03 1.83 11.44
CA ILE A 384 2.67 0.61 12.16
C ILE A 384 3.93 -0.05 12.67
N THR A 385 4.03 -0.24 13.98
CA THR A 385 5.14 -0.95 14.60
C THR A 385 4.74 -2.38 14.90
N LEU A 386 5.45 -3.34 14.31
CA LEU A 386 5.19 -4.77 14.46
C LEU A 386 6.23 -5.46 15.34
N ASP A 387 5.75 -6.17 16.36
CA ASP A 387 6.59 -7.01 17.19
C ASP A 387 6.02 -8.43 17.27
N LYS A 388 6.86 -9.40 16.94
CA LYS A 388 6.52 -10.82 16.95
C LYS A 388 7.22 -11.47 18.14
N THR A 389 6.48 -11.70 19.21
CA THR A 389 6.91 -12.45 20.40
C THR A 389 6.21 -13.82 20.39
N ASP A 390 5.46 -14.13 21.45
CA ASP A 390 4.54 -15.28 21.50
C ASP A 390 3.28 -15.02 20.67
N GLN A 391 2.85 -13.76 20.62
CA GLN A 391 1.82 -13.24 19.72
C GLN A 391 2.40 -12.21 18.75
N LEU A 392 1.63 -11.84 17.73
CA LEU A 392 1.95 -10.73 16.85
C LEU A 392 1.25 -9.47 17.35
N ILE A 393 2.02 -8.51 17.82
CA ILE A 393 1.54 -7.22 18.29
C ILE A 393 1.76 -6.18 17.19
N ALA A 394 0.68 -5.52 16.78
CA ALA A 394 0.70 -4.42 15.83
C ALA A 394 0.23 -3.14 16.51
N ARG A 395 1.16 -2.19 16.73
CA ARG A 395 0.86 -0.86 17.25
C ARG A 395 0.68 0.10 16.08
N ILE A 396 -0.48 0.71 15.96
CA ILE A 396 -0.92 1.49 14.81
C ILE A 396 -1.12 2.92 15.26
N ARG A 397 -0.47 3.86 14.59
CA ARG A 397 -0.66 5.30 14.80
C ARG A 397 -1.43 5.89 13.65
N LEU A 398 -2.60 6.44 13.94
CA LEU A 398 -3.40 7.13 12.94
C LEU A 398 -2.90 8.57 12.73
N SER A 399 -3.20 9.15 11.58
CA SER A 399 -2.83 10.53 11.23
C SER A 399 -3.52 11.57 12.13
N GLY A 400 -4.66 11.22 12.73
CA GLY A 400 -5.33 12.01 13.75
C GLY A 400 -4.74 11.90 15.17
N GLY A 401 -3.57 11.27 15.34
CA GLY A 401 -2.88 11.14 16.63
C GLY A 401 -3.34 9.99 17.53
N GLN A 402 -4.42 9.30 17.17
CA GLN A 402 -4.94 8.13 17.89
C GLN A 402 -3.98 6.94 17.74
N ASN A 403 -3.83 6.15 18.81
CA ASN A 403 -3.00 4.96 18.85
C ASN A 403 -3.86 3.73 19.15
N HIS A 404 -3.70 2.67 18.36
CA HIS A 404 -4.35 1.38 18.57
C HIS A 404 -3.32 0.26 18.69
N THR A 405 -3.64 -0.77 19.45
CA THR A 405 -2.84 -1.99 19.52
C THR A 405 -3.71 -3.18 19.14
N LEU A 406 -3.30 -3.92 18.11
CA LEU A 406 -3.90 -5.19 17.73
C LEU A 406 -3.00 -6.33 18.16
N THR A 407 -3.60 -7.37 18.73
CA THR A 407 -2.91 -8.60 19.11
C THR A 407 -3.48 -9.74 18.28
N LEU A 408 -2.60 -10.38 17.50
CA LEU A 408 -2.95 -11.44 16.56
C LEU A 408 -2.22 -12.73 16.94
N ASP A 409 -2.91 -13.85 16.79
CA ASP A 409 -2.28 -15.15 16.96
C ASP A 409 -1.17 -15.37 15.94
N LYS A 410 -0.09 -16.00 16.42
CA LYS A 410 1.04 -16.34 15.58
C LYS A 410 0.58 -17.28 14.46
N PRO A 411 0.90 -16.99 13.19
CA PRO A 411 0.59 -17.90 12.12
C PRO A 411 1.28 -19.25 12.38
N VAL A 412 0.46 -20.30 12.46
CA VAL A 412 0.89 -21.68 12.72
C VAL A 412 1.98 -22.04 11.70
N GLY A 413 3.11 -22.57 12.18
CA GLY A 413 4.25 -22.91 11.32
C GLY A 413 3.83 -23.87 10.20
N GLY A 414 4.41 -23.71 9.00
CA GLY A 414 3.96 -24.41 7.78
C GLY A 414 3.79 -25.92 7.92
N GLY A 415 4.67 -26.59 8.68
CA GLY A 415 4.54 -28.02 8.98
C GLY A 415 3.29 -28.37 9.81
N LYS A 416 3.00 -27.60 10.86
CA LYS A 416 1.80 -27.76 11.69
C LYS A 416 0.52 -27.38 10.94
N SER A 417 0.58 -26.41 10.02
CA SER A 417 -0.58 -26.03 9.20
C SER A 417 -1.00 -27.09 8.18
N TRP A 418 -0.12 -28.04 7.85
CA TRP A 418 -0.41 -29.14 6.92
C TRP A 418 -0.68 -30.47 7.63
N GLN A 419 -0.64 -30.50 8.97
CA GLN A 419 -0.98 -31.71 9.72
C GLN A 419 -2.45 -32.05 9.50
N THR A 420 -2.73 -33.34 9.42
CA THR A 420 -4.10 -33.86 9.33
C THR A 420 -4.82 -33.54 10.63
N HIS A 421 -6.06 -33.04 10.53
CA HIS A 421 -6.86 -32.70 11.70
C HIS A 421 -7.05 -33.93 12.59
N PRO A 422 -6.97 -33.83 13.93
CA PRO A 422 -7.15 -34.96 14.84
C PRO A 422 -8.42 -35.77 14.55
N ASP A 423 -9.54 -35.12 14.27
CA ASP A 423 -10.81 -35.79 13.91
C ASP A 423 -10.70 -36.64 12.64
N THR A 424 -9.92 -36.18 11.67
CA THR A 424 -9.67 -36.95 10.44
C THR A 424 -8.77 -38.16 10.73
N VAL A 425 -7.82 -38.04 11.67
CA VAL A 425 -7.00 -39.17 12.13
C VAL A 425 -7.87 -40.19 12.86
N ALA A 426 -8.74 -39.76 13.78
CA ALA A 426 -9.68 -40.64 14.47
C ALA A 426 -10.64 -41.34 13.49
N LEU A 427 -11.13 -40.61 12.48
CA LEU A 427 -11.96 -41.20 11.43
C LEU A 427 -11.19 -42.24 10.60
N ILE A 428 -9.92 -41.98 10.26
CA ILE A 428 -9.08 -42.97 9.58
C ILE A 428 -8.90 -44.21 10.46
N ASP A 429 -8.70 -44.01 11.76
CA ASP A 429 -8.54 -45.10 12.73
C ASP A 429 -9.78 -46.01 12.79
N ASP A 430 -10.97 -45.43 12.85
CA ASP A 430 -12.22 -46.20 12.84
C ASP A 430 -12.42 -46.93 11.50
N LEU A 431 -12.20 -46.23 10.37
CA LEU A 431 -12.39 -46.84 9.04
C LEU A 431 -11.40 -47.99 8.76
N LEU A 432 -10.23 -48.03 9.42
CA LEU A 432 -9.29 -49.16 9.31
C LEU A 432 -9.88 -50.49 9.80
N ASN A 433 -10.91 -50.46 10.66
CA ASN A 433 -11.64 -51.65 11.09
C ASN A 433 -12.36 -52.36 9.94
N GLN A 434 -12.84 -51.61 8.94
CA GLN A 434 -13.72 -52.17 7.88
C GLN A 434 -13.17 -52.00 6.46
N HIS A 435 -12.26 -51.06 6.22
CA HIS A 435 -11.85 -50.66 4.86
C HIS A 435 -10.34 -50.71 4.63
N THR A 436 -9.93 -50.97 3.38
CA THR A 436 -8.52 -50.82 2.95
C THR A 436 -8.14 -49.35 2.75
N HIS A 437 -6.85 -49.03 2.70
CA HIS A 437 -6.41 -47.63 2.56
C HIS A 437 -7.00 -46.93 1.34
N ARG A 438 -7.13 -47.60 0.19
CA ARG A 438 -7.80 -47.02 -0.97
C ARG A 438 -9.27 -46.73 -0.71
N GLN A 439 -10.00 -47.67 -0.11
CA GLN A 439 -11.40 -47.47 0.23
C GLN A 439 -11.58 -46.31 1.22
N ILE A 440 -10.68 -46.21 2.22
CA ILE A 440 -10.65 -45.08 3.15
C ILE A 440 -10.45 -43.76 2.40
N ALA A 441 -9.47 -43.71 1.48
CA ALA A 441 -9.24 -42.52 0.67
C ALA A 441 -10.46 -42.13 -0.18
N ASP A 442 -11.15 -43.10 -0.77
CA ASP A 442 -12.37 -42.89 -1.54
C ASP A 442 -13.50 -42.33 -0.65
N ILE A 443 -13.69 -42.90 0.55
CA ILE A 443 -14.69 -42.42 1.54
C ILE A 443 -14.39 -40.99 1.98
N LEU A 444 -13.13 -40.66 2.31
CA LEU A 444 -12.74 -39.30 2.71
C LEU A 444 -13.02 -38.29 1.59
N ASN A 445 -12.68 -38.64 0.35
CA ASN A 445 -12.92 -37.78 -0.80
C ASN A 445 -14.41 -37.62 -1.12
N GLN A 446 -15.23 -38.67 -0.98
CA GLN A 446 -16.69 -38.61 -1.13
C GLN A 446 -17.34 -37.72 -0.08
N ARG A 447 -16.82 -37.73 1.16
CA ARG A 447 -17.26 -36.83 2.24
C ARG A 447 -16.73 -35.39 2.12
N GLY A 448 -16.03 -35.06 1.02
CA GLY A 448 -15.46 -33.73 0.79
C GLY A 448 -14.25 -33.38 1.66
N ILE A 449 -13.72 -34.32 2.44
CA ILE A 449 -12.59 -34.11 3.33
C ILE A 449 -11.30 -34.04 2.50
N ARG A 450 -10.50 -32.98 2.70
CA ARG A 450 -9.24 -32.74 1.98
C ARG A 450 -8.06 -32.79 2.94
N SER A 451 -6.88 -33.15 2.43
CA SER A 451 -5.65 -33.11 3.22
C SER A 451 -5.27 -31.68 3.63
N GLY A 452 -4.34 -31.51 4.57
CA GLY A 452 -3.86 -30.18 5.00
C GLY A 452 -3.27 -29.32 3.85
N LYS A 453 -2.84 -29.94 2.75
CA LYS A 453 -2.42 -29.24 1.51
C LYS A 453 -3.55 -28.99 0.50
N GLY A 454 -4.79 -29.33 0.83
CA GLY A 454 -5.97 -29.19 -0.02
C GLY A 454 -6.07 -30.24 -1.14
N ARG A 455 -5.26 -31.29 -1.09
CA ARG A 455 -5.25 -32.36 -2.11
C ARG A 455 -6.25 -33.47 -1.76
N PRO A 456 -6.83 -34.16 -2.76
CA PRO A 456 -7.61 -35.38 -2.52
C PRO A 456 -6.74 -36.45 -1.86
N TYR A 457 -7.34 -37.26 -1.00
CA TYR A 457 -6.67 -38.40 -0.37
C TYR A 457 -6.40 -39.51 -1.39
N ASN A 458 -5.29 -40.22 -1.19
CA ASN A 458 -4.99 -41.46 -1.90
C ASN A 458 -4.50 -42.52 -0.89
N ALA A 459 -4.39 -43.77 -1.34
CA ALA A 459 -4.01 -44.90 -0.48
C ALA A 459 -2.63 -44.74 0.19
N LEU A 460 -1.68 -44.04 -0.46
CA LEU A 460 -0.36 -43.77 0.12
C LEU A 460 -0.47 -42.73 1.25
N MET A 461 -1.24 -41.67 1.06
CA MET A 461 -1.46 -40.65 2.09
C MET A 461 -2.11 -41.24 3.34
N VAL A 462 -3.09 -42.13 3.19
CA VAL A 462 -3.72 -42.82 4.33
C VAL A 462 -2.73 -43.74 5.03
N ARG A 463 -1.90 -44.48 4.29
CA ARG A 463 -0.82 -45.30 4.84
C ARG A 463 0.16 -44.45 5.64
N ASP A 464 0.63 -43.35 5.06
CA ASP A 464 1.63 -42.48 5.68
C ASP A 464 1.06 -41.81 6.95
N ILE A 465 -0.25 -41.49 6.98
CA ILE A 465 -0.93 -41.01 8.19
C ILE A 465 -1.00 -42.11 9.26
N ARG A 466 -1.41 -43.32 8.89
CA ARG A 466 -1.41 -44.46 9.81
C ARG A 466 -0.03 -44.65 10.45
N ASP A 467 1.02 -44.62 9.63
CA ASP A 467 2.40 -44.83 10.09
C ASP A 467 2.89 -43.68 10.98
N ALA A 468 2.61 -42.43 10.60
CA ALA A 468 3.02 -41.25 11.36
C ALA A 468 2.28 -41.10 12.71
N TYR A 469 1.07 -41.62 12.82
CA TYR A 469 0.25 -41.57 14.04
C TYR A 469 0.20 -42.94 14.77
N HIS A 470 1.01 -43.91 14.35
CA HIS A 470 1.11 -45.24 14.94
C HIS A 470 -0.22 -45.99 15.09
N LEU A 471 -1.13 -45.83 14.14
CA LEU A 471 -2.43 -46.48 14.16
C LEU A 471 -2.29 -47.98 13.87
N THR A 472 -3.04 -48.81 14.59
CA THR A 472 -2.98 -50.28 14.42
C THR A 472 -3.34 -50.69 13.00
N HIS A 473 -2.48 -51.50 12.38
CA HIS A 473 -2.68 -51.98 11.01
C HIS A 473 -3.95 -52.81 10.89
N ARG A 474 -4.68 -52.66 9.79
CA ARG A 474 -5.84 -53.49 9.45
C ARG A 474 -5.55 -55.00 9.52
N TYR A 475 -4.35 -55.43 9.10
CA TYR A 475 -3.94 -56.82 9.22
C TYR A 475 -3.99 -57.30 10.67
N GLN A 476 -3.39 -56.53 11.59
CA GLN A 476 -3.38 -56.86 13.01
C GLN A 476 -4.79 -56.84 13.59
N ARG A 477 -5.60 -55.81 13.27
CA ARG A 477 -7.00 -55.73 13.72
C ARG A 477 -7.82 -56.96 13.33
N LEU A 478 -7.64 -57.47 12.11
CA LEU A 478 -8.33 -58.68 11.64
C LEU A 478 -7.76 -59.96 12.25
N ARG A 479 -6.46 -60.00 12.58
CA ARG A 479 -5.85 -61.10 13.33
C ARG A 479 -6.39 -61.17 14.75
N ASP A 480 -6.54 -60.03 15.42
CA ASP A 480 -7.10 -59.93 16.77
C ASP A 480 -8.58 -60.33 16.81
N GLN A 481 -9.29 -60.20 15.69
CA GLN A 481 -10.65 -60.75 15.49
C GLN A 481 -10.69 -62.27 15.22
N GLY A 482 -9.54 -62.95 15.25
CA GLY A 482 -9.44 -64.40 15.06
C GLY A 482 -9.42 -64.86 13.60
N LEU A 483 -9.24 -63.97 12.61
CA LEU A 483 -9.14 -64.39 11.22
C LEU A 483 -7.78 -65.03 10.93
N LEU A 484 -7.82 -66.16 10.24
CA LEU A 484 -6.68 -66.98 9.85
C LEU A 484 -6.02 -66.48 8.57
N THR A 485 -4.71 -66.67 8.48
CA THR A 485 -3.94 -66.53 7.24
C THR A 485 -4.32 -67.63 6.26
N GLY A 486 -4.06 -67.42 4.98
CA GLY A 486 -4.33 -68.44 3.96
C GLY A 486 -3.56 -69.75 4.19
N THR A 487 -2.41 -69.69 4.86
CA THR A 487 -1.61 -70.86 5.27
C THR A 487 -2.24 -71.61 6.44
N GLU A 488 -2.68 -70.91 7.48
CA GLU A 488 -3.38 -71.53 8.62
C GLU A 488 -4.73 -72.12 8.19
N TYR A 489 -5.48 -71.41 7.35
CA TYR A 489 -6.74 -71.93 6.78
C TYR A 489 -6.49 -73.18 5.92
N ALA A 490 -5.43 -73.17 5.10
CA ALA A 490 -5.05 -74.32 4.29
C ALA A 490 -4.71 -75.53 5.15
N HIS A 491 -3.95 -75.33 6.23
CA HIS A 491 -3.63 -76.38 7.19
C HIS A 491 -4.89 -76.94 7.87
N ALA A 492 -5.80 -76.07 8.31
CA ALA A 492 -7.05 -76.47 8.97
C ALA A 492 -7.98 -77.32 8.08
N VAL A 493 -7.91 -77.16 6.75
CA VAL A 493 -8.75 -77.90 5.78
C VAL A 493 -7.97 -78.99 5.03
N GLY A 494 -6.68 -79.19 5.34
CA GLY A 494 -5.84 -80.20 4.68
C GLY A 494 -5.55 -79.92 3.21
N THR A 495 -5.32 -78.65 2.83
CA THR A 495 -5.04 -78.24 1.45
C THR A 495 -3.83 -77.30 1.35
N THR A 496 -3.58 -76.73 0.17
CA THR A 496 -2.50 -75.76 -0.05
C THR A 496 -3.01 -74.31 -0.05
N PRO A 497 -2.17 -73.32 0.32
CA PRO A 497 -2.56 -71.90 0.29
C PRO A 497 -2.99 -71.42 -1.11
N GLN A 498 -2.47 -72.04 -2.17
CA GLN A 498 -2.87 -71.75 -3.54
C GLN A 498 -4.31 -72.19 -3.81
N THR A 499 -4.71 -73.36 -3.32
CA THR A 499 -6.08 -73.85 -3.41
C THR A 499 -7.05 -72.94 -2.66
N VAL A 500 -6.71 -72.46 -1.47
CA VAL A 500 -7.50 -71.47 -0.72
C VAL A 500 -7.72 -70.18 -1.53
N LYS A 501 -6.67 -69.67 -2.20
CA LYS A 501 -6.80 -68.51 -3.10
C LYS A 501 -7.73 -68.79 -4.29
N ILE A 502 -7.67 -69.99 -4.86
CA ILE A 502 -8.55 -70.42 -5.97
C ILE A 502 -10.00 -70.52 -5.49
N TRP A 503 -10.24 -71.15 -4.34
CA TRP A 503 -11.56 -71.26 -3.72
C TRP A 503 -12.19 -69.90 -3.47
N ARG A 504 -11.43 -68.96 -2.88
CA ARG A 504 -11.88 -67.59 -2.68
C ARG A 504 -12.21 -66.88 -3.99
N ARG A 505 -11.37 -67.03 -5.01
CA ARG A 505 -11.60 -66.42 -6.34
C ARG A 505 -12.87 -66.97 -7.00
N ASN A 506 -13.20 -68.23 -6.75
CA ASN A 506 -14.38 -68.91 -7.30
C ASN A 506 -15.62 -68.85 -6.41
N GLY A 507 -15.54 -68.20 -5.23
CA GLY A 507 -16.67 -67.98 -4.33
C GLY A 507 -16.99 -69.11 -3.36
N LEU A 508 -16.09 -70.08 -3.20
CA LEU A 508 -16.30 -71.22 -2.30
C LEU A 508 -16.03 -70.87 -0.84
N ILE A 509 -15.23 -69.83 -0.59
CA ILE A 509 -14.95 -69.32 0.75
C ILE A 509 -14.96 -67.79 0.75
N THR A 510 -15.42 -67.20 1.84
CA THR A 510 -15.39 -65.76 2.08
C THR A 510 -14.06 -65.35 2.69
N GLY A 511 -13.47 -64.25 2.20
CA GLY A 511 -12.23 -63.70 2.75
C GLY A 511 -12.27 -62.19 2.82
N THR A 512 -11.76 -61.64 3.92
CA THR A 512 -11.73 -60.21 4.19
C THR A 512 -10.42 -59.61 3.72
N ALA A 513 -10.49 -58.59 2.85
CA ALA A 513 -9.30 -57.91 2.35
C ALA A 513 -8.64 -57.09 3.47
N TYR A 514 -7.34 -57.28 3.70
CA TYR A 514 -6.59 -56.46 4.65
C TYR A 514 -5.69 -55.42 3.96
N ASN A 515 -5.48 -55.52 2.64
CA ASN A 515 -4.73 -54.54 1.86
C ASN A 515 -5.26 -54.38 0.42
N ASP A 516 -4.76 -53.38 -0.30
CA ASP A 516 -5.11 -53.13 -1.70
C ASP A 516 -4.35 -54.03 -2.71
N LYS A 517 -3.43 -54.87 -2.24
CA LYS A 517 -2.59 -55.79 -3.03
C LYS A 517 -3.14 -57.22 -3.07
N ASN A 518 -4.46 -57.38 -2.88
CA ASN A 518 -5.15 -58.67 -2.95
C ASN A 518 -4.74 -59.66 -1.83
N GLY A 519 -4.34 -59.14 -0.66
CA GLY A 519 -4.14 -59.91 0.56
C GLY A 519 -5.46 -60.11 1.32
N TYR A 520 -5.74 -61.34 1.74
CA TYR A 520 -6.96 -61.72 2.47
C TYR A 520 -6.62 -62.52 3.72
N LEU A 521 -7.46 -62.34 4.73
CA LEU A 521 -7.59 -63.21 5.89
C LEU A 521 -8.96 -63.89 5.85
N PHE A 522 -9.07 -65.05 6.47
CA PHE A 522 -10.21 -65.95 6.36
C PHE A 522 -10.79 -66.24 7.73
N PRO A 523 -12.11 -66.32 7.90
CA PRO A 523 -12.69 -66.85 9.13
C PRO A 523 -12.28 -68.31 9.31
N ALA A 524 -12.38 -68.84 10.53
CA ALA A 524 -12.15 -70.27 10.76
C ALA A 524 -13.07 -71.12 9.87
N PRO A 525 -12.59 -72.24 9.30
CA PRO A 525 -13.40 -73.10 8.46
C PRO A 525 -14.58 -73.67 9.25
N GLY A 526 -15.80 -73.47 8.74
CA GLY A 526 -17.02 -74.07 9.29
C GLY A 526 -17.19 -75.54 8.88
N PRO A 527 -18.24 -76.22 9.37
CA PRO A 527 -18.50 -77.64 9.06
C PRO A 527 -18.68 -77.90 7.55
N ASP A 528 -19.21 -76.92 6.81
CA ASP A 528 -19.43 -76.97 5.36
C ASP A 528 -18.24 -76.43 4.54
N ALA A 529 -17.06 -76.30 5.14
CA ALA A 529 -15.88 -75.82 4.42
C ALA A 529 -15.56 -76.74 3.22
N PRO A 530 -15.29 -76.17 2.03
CA PRO A 530 -15.03 -76.96 0.84
C PRO A 530 -13.82 -77.87 1.04
N ARG A 531 -13.93 -79.12 0.60
CA ARG A 531 -12.81 -80.08 0.60
C ARG A 531 -12.26 -80.27 -0.81
N PRO A 532 -10.97 -80.64 -0.97
CA PRO A 532 -10.44 -81.04 -2.26
C PRO A 532 -11.25 -82.23 -2.79
N ALA A 533 -11.86 -82.08 -3.96
CA ALA A 533 -12.54 -83.16 -4.66
C ALA A 533 -12.18 -83.09 -6.14
N GLN A 534 -11.87 -84.22 -6.74
CA GLN A 534 -11.47 -84.34 -8.14
C GLN A 534 -12.72 -84.44 -9.04
N GLY A 535 -12.70 -83.81 -10.21
CA GLY A 535 -13.70 -84.07 -11.27
C GLY A 535 -15.05 -83.32 -11.22
N ARG A 536 -15.32 -82.43 -10.25
CA ARG A 536 -16.52 -81.54 -10.31
C ARG A 536 -16.15 -80.06 -10.53
N PRO A 537 -16.77 -79.35 -11.49
CA PRO A 537 -16.56 -77.92 -11.71
C PRO A 537 -16.79 -77.07 -10.44
N PHE A 538 -15.99 -76.01 -10.26
CA PHE A 538 -16.15 -75.09 -9.12
C PHE A 538 -17.51 -74.38 -9.10
N ALA A 539 -18.18 -74.25 -10.25
CA ALA A 539 -19.50 -73.64 -10.36
C ALA A 539 -20.59 -74.45 -9.63
N GLU A 540 -20.47 -75.78 -9.61
CA GLU A 540 -21.42 -76.71 -8.98
C GLU A 540 -21.23 -76.85 -7.46
N ARG A 541 -20.15 -76.29 -6.93
CA ARG A 541 -19.78 -76.37 -5.50
C ARG A 541 -20.07 -75.08 -4.73
N ARG A 542 -20.64 -74.08 -5.39
CA ARG A 542 -20.90 -72.77 -4.77
C ARG A 542 -22.05 -72.84 -3.78
N PRO A 543 -22.00 -72.08 -2.68
CA PRO A 543 -23.18 -71.83 -1.86
C PRO A 543 -24.28 -71.15 -2.70
N PRO A 544 -25.58 -71.44 -2.44
CA PRO A 544 -26.69 -70.76 -3.10
C PRO A 544 -26.58 -69.23 -2.93
N GLY A 545 -26.71 -68.46 -4.02
CA GLY A 545 -26.73 -66.99 -3.98
C GLY A 545 -25.37 -66.28 -4.15
N PHE A 546 -24.28 -66.99 -4.47
CA PHE A 546 -22.97 -66.34 -4.70
C PHE A 546 -22.88 -65.65 -6.08
N GLU A 547 -22.88 -64.32 -6.12
CA GLU A 547 -22.58 -63.54 -7.33
C GLU A 547 -21.08 -63.58 -7.69
N VAL A 548 -20.76 -64.06 -8.89
CA VAL A 548 -19.40 -63.98 -9.44
C VAL A 548 -19.11 -62.55 -9.86
N LYS A 549 -18.26 -61.84 -9.11
CA LYS A 549 -17.71 -60.57 -9.61
C LYS A 549 -16.94 -60.83 -10.91
N PRO A 550 -17.32 -60.20 -12.03
CA PRO A 550 -16.62 -60.40 -13.30
C PRO A 550 -15.14 -60.05 -13.15
N PRO A 551 -14.24 -60.73 -13.89
CA PRO A 551 -12.82 -60.41 -13.85
C PRO A 551 -12.64 -58.92 -14.13
N ARG A 552 -11.87 -58.23 -13.28
CA ARG A 552 -11.50 -56.83 -13.50
C ARG A 552 -10.82 -56.74 -14.86
N LYS A 553 -11.52 -56.21 -15.88
CA LYS A 553 -10.90 -55.78 -17.13
C LYS A 553 -9.81 -54.77 -16.73
N TYR A 554 -8.54 -55.14 -16.92
CA TYR A 554 -7.46 -54.17 -16.88
C TYR A 554 -7.77 -53.14 -17.97
N ARG A 555 -8.20 -51.94 -17.59
CA ARG A 555 -8.07 -50.79 -18.49
C ARG A 555 -6.57 -50.62 -18.71
N ARG A 556 -6.06 -51.11 -19.86
CA ARG A 556 -4.79 -50.63 -20.40
C ARG A 556 -4.92 -49.12 -20.47
N ARG A 557 -4.04 -48.41 -19.75
CA ARG A 557 -3.82 -46.99 -20.02
C ARG A 557 -3.45 -46.90 -21.50
N ALA A 558 -4.25 -46.18 -22.28
CA ALA A 558 -3.78 -45.66 -23.55
C ALA A 558 -2.53 -44.83 -23.25
N VAL A 559 -1.47 -45.11 -23.99
CA VAL A 559 -0.19 -44.38 -23.96
C VAL A 559 -0.43 -42.95 -24.42
#